data_AF-A0AAN4TIM5-F1
#
_entry.id   AF-A0AAN4TIM5-F1
#
_cell.length_a   1.000
_cell.length_b   1.000
_cell.length_c   1.000
_cell.angle_alpha   90.00
_cell.angle_beta   90.00
_cell.angle_gamma   90.00
#
_symmetry.space_group_name_H-M   'P 1'
#
loop_
_entity.id
_entity.type
_entity.pdbx_description
1 polymer ?
#
loop_
_entity_poly.entity_id
_entity_poly.type
_entity_poly.pdbx_seq_one_letter_code
_entity_poly.pdbx_strand_id
1 'polypeptide(L)'
;MVERIQGLRKSITSESQHLQAPKNWVGSEAVNIFQVVCDLLDLVQEMNAQLAAHTHGVSPVPNNESTFTVGATRATLLANKLKLVTA
;
A
#
# COMPACT_ATOMS: atom_id res chain seq x y z
N MET A 1 -15.73 4.27 -25.08
CA MET A 1 -16.62 3.13 -24.81
C MET A 1 -16.84 3.09 -23.29
N VAL A 2 -18.08 3.06 -22.83
CA VAL A 2 -18.42 2.94 -21.40
C VAL A 2 -19.10 1.59 -21.23
N GLU A 3 -18.50 0.69 -20.46
CA GLU A 3 -19.17 -0.55 -20.05
C GLU A 3 -20.10 -0.23 -18.87
N ARG A 4 -21.37 -0.66 -18.94
CA ARG A 4 -22.34 -0.50 -17.86
C ARG A 4 -22.95 -1.86 -17.53
N ILE A 5 -22.57 -2.40 -16.37
CA ILE A 5 -23.06 -3.70 -15.90
C ILE A 5 -24.17 -3.47 -14.88
N GLN A 6 -25.38 -3.88 -15.22
CA GLN A 6 -26.60 -3.72 -14.40
C GLN A 6 -26.86 -4.94 -13.49
N GLY A 7 -25.85 -5.80 -13.33
CA GLY A 7 -25.96 -7.11 -12.67
C GLY A 7 -24.60 -7.68 -12.30
N LEU A 8 -24.47 -9.02 -12.26
CA LEU A 8 -23.21 -9.68 -11.90
C LEU A 8 -22.22 -9.72 -13.09
N ARG A 9 -21.01 -9.19 -12.88
CA ARG A 9 -19.84 -9.53 -13.71
C ARG A 9 -19.07 -10.66 -13.04
N LYS A 10 -18.98 -11.82 -13.70
CA LYS A 10 -18.16 -12.94 -13.23
C LYS A 10 -17.00 -13.17 -14.19
N SER A 11 -15.77 -13.05 -13.70
CA SER A 11 -14.56 -13.42 -14.44
C SER A 11 -14.04 -14.74 -13.88
N ILE A 12 -14.02 -15.79 -14.69
CA ILE A 12 -13.56 -17.14 -14.29
C ILE A 12 -12.36 -17.47 -15.18
N THR A 13 -11.23 -17.81 -14.57
CA THR A 13 -10.01 -18.19 -15.27
C THR A 13 -9.39 -19.39 -14.57
N SER A 14 -8.69 -20.24 -15.30
CA SER A 14 -8.01 -21.43 -14.76
C SER A 14 -6.64 -21.13 -14.15
N GLU A 15 -6.06 -19.97 -14.47
CA GLU A 15 -4.68 -19.62 -14.09
C GLU A 15 -4.59 -18.21 -13.50
N SER A 16 -4.82 -17.17 -14.30
CA SER A 16 -4.73 -15.78 -13.83
C SER A 16 -5.70 -14.84 -14.55
N GLN A 17 -5.93 -13.67 -13.95
CA GLN A 17 -6.63 -12.55 -14.57
C GLN A 17 -5.70 -11.33 -14.57
N HIS A 18 -5.52 -10.71 -15.75
CA HIS A 18 -4.69 -9.53 -15.92
C HIS A 18 -5.56 -8.30 -16.21
N LEU A 19 -5.45 -7.27 -15.38
CA LEU A 19 -6.12 -5.99 -15.56
C LEU A 19 -5.04 -4.90 -15.63
N GLN A 20 -4.98 -4.17 -16.74
CA GLN A 20 -3.96 -3.16 -16.98
C GLN A 20 -4.59 -1.86 -17.45
N ALA A 21 -4.30 -0.79 -16.73
CA ALA A 21 -4.66 0.57 -17.07
C ALA A 21 -3.57 1.54 -16.58
N PRO A 22 -3.42 2.74 -17.20
CA PRO A 22 -2.50 3.75 -16.70
C PRO A 22 -2.78 4.15 -15.24
N LYS A 23 -4.07 4.20 -14.88
CA LYS A 23 -4.57 4.44 -13.53
C LYS A 23 -5.67 3.42 -13.22
N ASN A 24 -5.72 2.91 -11.99
CA ASN A 24 -6.60 1.84 -11.58
C ASN A 24 -7.51 2.30 -10.43
N TRP A 25 -8.78 1.91 -10.53
CA TRP A 25 -9.79 2.07 -9.48
C TRP A 25 -10.50 0.74 -9.29
N VAL A 26 -10.49 0.23 -8.06
CA VAL A 26 -11.27 -0.95 -7.69
C VAL A 26 -11.97 -0.66 -6.37
N GLY A 27 -13.29 -0.55 -6.40
CA GLY A 27 -14.10 -0.27 -5.23
C GLY A 27 -15.42 0.39 -5.59
N SER A 28 -15.94 1.23 -4.70
CA SER A 28 -17.19 1.98 -4.87
C SER A 28 -16.91 3.39 -5.40
N GLU A 29 -17.93 4.25 -5.48
CA GLU A 29 -17.74 5.68 -5.77
C GLU A 29 -16.92 6.39 -4.68
N ALA A 30 -17.06 5.95 -3.43
CA ALA A 30 -16.41 6.60 -2.27
C ALA A 30 -15.08 5.95 -1.86
N VAL A 31 -14.82 4.70 -2.24
CA VAL A 31 -13.65 3.94 -1.77
C VAL A 31 -12.93 3.30 -2.94
N ASN A 32 -11.65 3.61 -3.09
CA ASN A 32 -10.71 2.92 -3.98
C ASN A 32 -9.75 2.08 -3.14
N ILE A 33 -9.71 0.76 -3.35
CA ILE A 33 -8.81 -0.13 -2.61
C ILE A 33 -7.34 0.27 -2.77
N PHE A 34 -6.92 0.77 -3.93
CA PHE A 34 -5.55 1.21 -4.14
C PHE A 34 -5.20 2.46 -3.34
N GLN A 35 -6.18 3.35 -3.12
CA GLN A 35 -5.99 4.50 -2.23
C GLN A 35 -5.84 4.03 -0.77
N VAL A 36 -6.68 3.11 -0.32
CA VAL A 36 -6.56 2.54 1.04
C VAL A 36 -5.19 1.87 1.25
N VAL A 37 -4.65 1.20 0.23
CA VAL A 37 -3.30 0.62 0.31
C VAL A 37 -2.21 1.70 0.29
N CYS A 38 -2.37 2.79 -0.45
CA CYS A 38 -1.47 3.95 -0.34
C CYS A 38 -1.45 4.51 1.08
N ASP A 39 -2.63 4.72 1.67
CA ASP A 39 -2.77 5.24 3.03
C ASP A 39 -2.16 4.28 4.06
N LEU A 40 -2.34 2.97 3.87
CA LEU A 40 -1.71 1.95 4.71
C LEU A 40 -0.17 1.99 4.61
N LEU A 41 0.38 2.17 3.41
CA LEU A 41 1.84 2.25 3.21
C LEU A 41 2.43 3.51 3.85
N ASP A 42 1.70 4.63 3.79
CA ASP A 42 2.08 5.85 4.50
C ASP A 42 2.03 5.64 6.02
N LEU A 43 0.98 4.99 6.56
CA LEU A 43 0.90 4.65 7.98
C LEU A 43 2.02 3.70 8.44
N VAL A 44 2.39 2.72 7.61
CA VAL A 44 3.51 1.80 7.89
C VAL A 44 4.84 2.55 7.86
N GLN A 45 5.02 3.53 6.97
CA GLN A 45 6.19 4.40 6.96
C GLN A 45 6.29 5.16 8.29
N GLU A 46 5.20 5.78 8.73
CA GLU A 46 5.16 6.57 9.96
C GLU A 46 5.48 5.70 11.18
N MET A 47 4.86 4.50 11.25
CA MET A 47 5.13 3.53 12.30
C MET A 47 6.61 3.13 12.35
N ASN A 48 7.24 2.84 11.20
CA ASN A 48 8.66 2.52 11.16
C ASN A 48 9.53 3.71 11.58
N ALA A 49 9.18 4.94 11.20
CA ALA A 49 9.91 6.13 11.61
C ALA A 49 9.84 6.34 13.14
N GLN A 50 8.66 6.14 13.74
CA GLN A 50 8.47 6.21 15.19
C GLN A 50 9.28 5.12 15.91
N LEU A 51 9.30 3.90 15.39
CA LEU A 51 10.10 2.79 15.92
C LEU A 51 11.61 2.98 15.71
N ALA A 52 12.06 3.71 14.69
CA ALA A 52 13.48 4.05 14.56
C ALA A 52 13.90 5.10 15.61
N ALA A 53 13.03 6.06 15.90
CA ALA A 53 13.33 7.18 16.79
C ALA A 53 13.10 6.90 18.29
N HIS A 54 12.44 5.80 18.65
CA HIS A 54 12.18 5.48 20.05
C HIS A 54 13.47 5.10 20.80
N THR A 55 13.51 5.44 22.09
CA THR A 55 14.68 5.23 22.96
C THR A 55 14.31 4.38 24.16
N HIS A 56 15.26 3.54 24.64
CA HIS A 56 15.09 2.71 25.83
C HIS A 56 15.89 3.25 27.04
N GLY A 57 15.53 2.77 28.23
CA GLY A 57 16.33 2.90 29.45
C GLY A 57 17.50 1.91 29.50
N VAL A 58 17.89 1.46 30.69
CA VAL A 58 19.11 0.64 30.89
C VAL A 58 19.00 -0.81 30.39
N SER A 59 20.16 -1.35 29.99
CA SER A 59 20.49 -2.50 29.13
C SER A 59 19.97 -3.92 29.46
N PRO A 60 20.01 -4.83 28.46
CA PRO A 60 20.46 -4.63 27.07
C PRO A 60 19.37 -3.99 26.20
N VAL A 61 19.75 -2.95 25.46
CA VAL A 61 18.84 -2.26 24.55
C VAL A 61 18.90 -2.88 23.15
N PRO A 62 17.76 -3.00 22.45
CA PRO A 62 17.73 -3.34 21.03
C PRO A 62 18.55 -2.36 20.17
N ASN A 63 19.18 -2.86 19.11
CA ASN A 63 19.96 -2.07 18.15
C ASN A 63 19.40 -2.14 16.72
N ASN A 64 18.07 -2.26 16.60
CA ASN A 64 17.36 -2.47 15.34
C ASN A 64 16.83 -1.17 14.68
N GLU A 65 17.22 0.01 15.17
CA GLU A 65 16.85 1.32 14.59
C GLU A 65 17.07 1.36 13.07
N SER A 66 18.28 0.97 12.62
CA SER A 66 18.61 0.97 11.19
C SER A 66 17.69 0.09 10.35
N THR A 67 17.18 -1.01 10.92
CA THR A 67 16.22 -1.90 10.24
C THR A 67 14.88 -1.19 10.06
N PHE A 68 14.40 -0.47 11.07
CA PHE A 68 13.17 0.33 10.97
C PHE A 68 13.33 1.50 10.00
N THR A 69 14.47 2.19 10.00
CA THR A 69 14.77 3.27 9.02
C THR A 69 14.72 2.75 7.57
N VAL A 70 15.28 1.56 7.32
CA VAL A 70 15.18 0.88 6.01
C VAL A 70 13.72 0.49 5.70
N GLY A 71 12.97 0.01 6.69
CA GLY A 71 11.55 -0.32 6.59
C GLY A 71 10.71 0.88 6.14
N ALA A 72 10.90 2.03 6.78
CA ALA A 72 10.23 3.29 6.41
C ALA A 72 10.54 3.68 4.97
N THR A 73 11.82 3.64 4.57
CA THR A 73 12.25 3.94 3.20
C THR A 73 11.59 3.01 2.16
N ARG A 74 11.50 1.71 2.48
CA ARG A 74 10.85 0.72 1.61
C ARG A 74 9.35 1.00 1.48
N ALA A 75 8.67 1.33 2.56
CA ALA A 75 7.25 1.68 2.55
C ALA A 75 6.99 2.90 1.64
N THR A 76 7.79 3.97 1.78
CA THR A 76 7.73 5.15 0.89
C THR A 76 7.88 4.78 -0.59
N LEU A 77 8.86 3.93 -0.92
CA LEU A 77 9.10 3.52 -2.31
C LEU A 77 7.87 2.79 -2.89
N LEU A 78 7.27 1.88 -2.12
CA LEU A 78 6.07 1.16 -2.55
C LEU A 78 4.87 2.08 -2.70
N ALA A 79 4.68 3.01 -1.74
CA ALA A 79 3.61 4.01 -1.80
C ALA A 79 3.73 4.85 -3.07
N ASN A 80 4.93 5.35 -3.39
CA ASN A 80 5.17 6.15 -4.59
C ASN A 80 4.85 5.38 -5.88
N LYS A 81 5.25 4.10 -5.97
CA LYS A 81 4.91 3.25 -7.11
C LYS A 81 3.41 3.06 -7.26
N LEU A 82 2.69 2.83 -6.16
CA LEU A 82 1.25 2.60 -6.20
C LEU A 82 0.46 3.88 -6.51
N LYS A 83 0.86 5.02 -5.93
CA LYS A 83 0.29 6.36 -6.20
C LYS A 83 0.36 6.69 -7.69
N LEU A 84 1.42 6.30 -8.39
CA LEU A 84 1.56 6.49 -9.84
C LEU A 84 0.48 5.78 -10.66
N VAL A 85 -0.07 4.66 -10.17
CA VAL A 85 -1.08 3.86 -10.88
C VAL A 85 -2.46 3.88 -10.21
N THR A 86 -2.65 4.70 -9.17
CA THR A 86 -3.95 4.89 -8.49
C THR A 86 -4.70 6.04 -9.13
N ALA A 87 -5.97 5.79 -9.48
CA ALA A 87 -6.92 6.77 -10.01
C ALA A 87 -7.57 7.60 -8.90
#